data_AF-A0A941ZSC0-F1
#
_entry.id   AF-A0A941ZSC0-F1
#
_cell.length_a   1.000
_cell.length_b   1.000
_cell.length_c   1.000
_cell.angle_alpha   90.00
_cell.angle_beta   90.00
_cell.angle_gamma   90.00
#
_symmetry.space_group_name_H-M   'P 1'
#
loop_
_entity.id
_entity.type
_entity.pdbx_description
1 polymer ?
#
loop_
_entity_poly.entity_id
_entity_poly.type
_entity_poly.pdbx_seq_one_letter_code
_entity_poly.pdbx_strand_id
1 'polypeptide(L)'
;MKHVRLLSIPAIATGILGIFLALPASAQYIWLDKNNVKNYSDKPPPASIPASRILKTPRNKTAAPAPAPAAAQASASAAANGAPASAAQKKPPAAKSEADKKKEQAEKDKKAAEQAKQAEAKAKNCERAREHQRTLSSGQRLMRTNEQGERVVLSDEQRAQEQQEAQRVLSECQ
;
A
#
# COMPACT_ATOMS: atom_id res chain seq x y z
N MET A 1 12.02 -67.55 37.18
CA MET A 1 13.25 -66.74 37.36
C MET A 1 13.22 -65.59 36.37
N LYS A 2 13.51 -64.38 36.85
CA LYS A 2 13.45 -63.10 36.14
C LYS A 2 14.64 -62.97 35.19
N HIS A 3 14.44 -62.51 33.95
CA HIS A 3 15.48 -61.75 33.23
C HIS A 3 14.85 -60.61 32.42
N VAL A 4 14.89 -59.44 33.05
CA VAL A 4 14.83 -58.13 32.43
C VAL A 4 16.15 -57.90 31.68
N ARG A 5 16.11 -57.36 30.46
CA ARG A 5 17.26 -56.68 29.84
C ARG A 5 16.84 -55.28 29.40
N LEU A 6 17.38 -54.29 30.14
CA LEU A 6 17.40 -52.87 29.79
C LEU A 6 18.39 -52.60 28.65
N LEU A 7 18.02 -51.63 27.81
CA LEU A 7 18.82 -50.60 27.11
C LEU A 7 20.11 -50.99 26.36
N SER A 8 20.16 -50.60 25.08
CA SER A 8 21.01 -49.47 24.63
C SER A 8 20.82 -49.23 23.13
N ILE A 9 20.19 -48.11 22.76
CA ILE A 9 20.25 -47.54 21.40
C ILE A 9 21.20 -46.33 21.49
N PRO A 10 22.47 -46.45 21.07
CA PRO A 10 23.37 -45.31 21.04
C PRO A 10 23.19 -44.53 19.73
N ALA A 11 23.42 -43.22 19.83
CA ALA A 11 23.91 -42.36 18.75
C ALA A 11 22.95 -41.95 17.62
N ILE A 12 21.85 -41.28 17.97
CA ILE A 12 21.25 -40.25 17.08
C ILE A 12 21.27 -38.90 17.82
N ALA A 13 22.44 -38.55 18.37
CA ALA A 13 22.66 -37.35 19.15
C ALA A 13 23.85 -36.54 18.61
N THR A 14 23.91 -36.36 17.28
CA THR A 14 24.95 -35.52 16.64
C THR A 14 24.53 -35.13 15.21
N GLY A 15 23.41 -34.41 15.08
CA GLY A 15 22.93 -33.92 13.77
C GLY A 15 22.11 -32.64 13.82
N ILE A 16 22.10 -31.93 14.96
CA ILE A 16 21.33 -30.69 15.16
C ILE A 16 22.27 -29.65 15.78
N LEU A 17 23.32 -29.26 15.06
CA LEU A 17 24.24 -28.20 15.52
C LEU A 17 24.60 -27.19 14.42
N GLY A 18 23.67 -26.84 13.54
CA GLY A 18 24.07 -26.01 12.39
C GLY A 18 23.00 -25.18 11.71
N ILE A 19 21.92 -24.79 12.38
CA ILE A 19 20.94 -23.91 11.75
C ILE A 19 20.51 -22.79 12.70
N PHE A 20 20.67 -21.56 12.19
CA PHE A 20 20.17 -20.27 12.67
C PHE A 20 21.10 -19.38 13.50
N LEU A 21 22.18 -18.91 12.88
CA LEU A 21 22.63 -17.53 13.04
C LEU A 21 22.05 -16.67 11.90
N ALA A 22 20.78 -16.27 12.04
CA ALA A 22 20.20 -15.22 11.20
C ALA A 22 20.24 -13.91 11.99
N LEU A 23 21.21 -13.05 11.71
CA LEU A 23 21.21 -11.67 12.22
C LEU A 23 20.16 -10.87 11.43
N PRO A 24 19.12 -10.28 12.08
CA PRO A 24 18.26 -9.34 11.38
C PRO A 24 19.01 -8.01 11.21
N ALA A 25 19.58 -7.80 10.03
CA ALA A 25 20.06 -6.48 9.61
C ALA A 25 18.90 -5.68 8.98
N SER A 26 17.91 -5.28 9.79
CA SER A 26 16.80 -4.46 9.32
C SER A 26 17.19 -2.98 9.34
N ALA A 27 17.47 -2.46 8.15
CA ALA A 27 17.74 -1.06 7.90
C ALA A 27 16.40 -0.29 7.77
N GLN A 28 15.62 -0.19 8.86
CA GLN A 28 14.26 0.34 8.79
C GLN A 28 14.21 1.88 8.88
N TYR A 29 13.58 2.50 7.90
CA TYR A 29 13.21 3.91 7.86
C TYR A 29 11.88 4.15 8.55
N ILE A 30 11.80 5.26 9.28
CA ILE A 30 10.57 5.73 9.92
C ILE A 30 10.38 7.20 9.57
N TRP A 31 9.21 7.54 9.02
CA TRP A 31 8.87 8.93 8.72
C TRP A 31 7.40 9.23 8.95
N LEU A 32 7.06 10.51 9.04
CA LEU A 32 5.67 11.00 9.09
C LEU A 32 5.21 11.41 7.69
N ASP A 33 4.02 10.98 7.30
CA ASP A 33 3.40 11.42 6.05
C ASP A 33 2.69 12.79 6.20
N LYS A 34 1.91 13.17 5.19
CA LYS A 34 1.14 14.42 5.17
C LYS A 34 0.05 14.47 6.25
N ASN A 35 -0.46 13.30 6.64
CA ASN A 35 -1.53 13.13 7.62
C ASN A 35 -0.99 12.90 9.04
N ASN A 36 0.32 13.08 9.26
CA ASN A 36 1.03 12.79 10.51
C ASN A 36 0.97 11.30 10.93
N VAL A 37 0.77 10.39 9.98
CA VAL A 37 0.82 8.95 10.24
C VAL A 37 2.27 8.46 10.09
N LYS A 38 2.69 7.63 11.03
CA LYS A 38 4.02 7.04 11.08
C LYS A 38 4.11 5.86 10.12
N ASN A 39 4.98 5.97 9.13
CA ASN A 39 5.21 4.98 8.11
C ASN A 39 6.57 4.31 8.32
N TYR A 40 6.63 3.00 8.08
CA TYR A 40 7.79 2.14 8.32
C TYR A 40 8.17 1.41 7.04
N SER A 41 9.43 1.45 6.64
CA SER A 41 9.88 0.86 5.36
C SER A 41 11.36 0.57 5.39
N ASP A 42 11.80 -0.52 4.77
CA ASP A 42 13.24 -0.80 4.57
C ASP A 42 13.83 -0.04 3.35
N LYS A 43 12.99 0.64 2.58
CA LYS A 43 13.38 1.55 1.50
C LYS A 43 13.39 3.01 1.98
N PRO A 44 14.31 3.86 1.47
CA PRO A 44 14.39 5.27 1.86
C PRO A 44 13.08 6.01 1.59
N PRO A 45 12.73 7.01 2.41
CA PRO A 45 11.53 7.81 2.22
C PRO A 45 11.58 8.51 0.85
N PRO A 46 10.43 8.63 0.16
CA PRO A 46 10.36 9.36 -1.10
C PRO A 46 10.72 10.84 -0.90
N ALA A 47 11.34 11.47 -1.91
CA ALA A 47 11.80 12.87 -1.85
C ALA A 47 10.69 13.91 -1.58
N SER A 48 9.42 13.51 -1.66
CA SER A 48 8.28 14.32 -1.25
C SER A 48 8.16 14.52 0.27
N ILE A 49 8.86 13.72 1.07
CA ILE A 49 8.87 13.83 2.54
C ILE A 49 10.08 14.69 2.95
N PRO A 50 9.86 15.84 3.61
CA PRO A 50 10.95 16.69 4.05
C PRO A 50 11.79 15.99 5.13
N ALA A 51 13.09 16.31 5.17
CA ALA A 51 14.03 15.69 6.11
C ALA A 51 13.62 15.85 7.59
N SER A 52 12.92 16.95 7.92
CA SER A 52 12.39 17.22 9.27
C SER A 52 11.30 16.24 9.73
N ARG A 53 10.69 15.48 8.82
CA ARG A 53 9.67 14.47 9.13
C ARG A 53 10.21 13.04 9.12
N ILE A 54 11.52 12.85 8.93
CA ILE A 54 12.18 11.55 9.00
C ILE A 54 12.63 11.33 10.44
N LEU A 55 12.03 10.36 11.11
CA LEU A 55 12.25 10.06 12.53
C LEU A 55 13.42 9.09 12.73
N LYS A 56 13.63 8.14 11.81
CA LYS A 56 14.71 7.17 11.89
C LYS A 56 15.22 6.82 10.51
N THR A 57 16.53 6.85 10.36
CA THR A 57 17.26 6.33 9.20
C THR A 57 18.25 5.26 9.67
N PRO A 58 18.39 4.14 8.96
CA PRO A 58 19.38 3.13 9.29
C PRO A 58 20.78 3.70 9.15
N ARG A 59 21.57 3.60 10.22
CA ARG A 59 22.91 4.16 10.28
C ARG A 59 23.89 3.17 9.64
N ASN A 60 24.08 3.28 8.33
CA ASN A 60 25.39 3.13 7.73
C ASN A 60 25.45 3.71 6.30
N LYS A 61 26.44 4.59 6.14
CA LYS A 61 26.89 5.33 4.96
C LYS A 61 26.10 6.58 4.56
N THR A 62 26.84 7.68 4.73
CA THR A 62 26.74 8.97 4.05
C THR A 62 25.64 9.90 4.57
N ALA A 63 25.98 10.59 5.67
CA ALA A 63 25.73 12.01 5.73
C ALA A 63 26.28 12.65 4.44
N ALA A 64 25.40 13.04 3.53
CA ALA A 64 25.71 14.08 2.56
C ALA A 64 25.79 15.41 3.33
N PRO A 65 26.74 16.29 3.00
CA PRO A 65 27.14 17.39 3.87
C PRO A 65 25.99 18.37 4.06
N ALA A 66 25.83 18.81 5.31
CA ALA A 66 25.13 20.05 5.61
C ALA A 66 25.79 21.21 4.84
N PRO A 67 25.04 22.12 4.22
CA PRO A 67 25.54 23.48 4.08
C PRO A 67 25.45 24.11 5.48
N ALA A 68 26.61 24.22 6.14
CA ALA A 68 26.79 25.13 7.25
C ALA A 68 26.67 26.59 6.74
N PRO A 69 26.27 27.54 7.60
CA PRO A 69 25.93 28.90 7.20
C PRO A 69 27.21 29.70 6.93
N ALA A 70 27.32 30.31 5.76
CA ALA A 70 28.31 31.35 5.51
C ALA A 70 27.68 32.71 5.86
N ALA A 71 28.09 33.24 7.01
CA ALA A 71 28.05 34.67 7.27
C ALA A 71 29.34 35.29 6.73
N ALA A 72 29.23 36.32 5.88
CA ALA A 72 29.99 37.58 5.98
C ALA A 72 29.94 38.43 4.69
N GLN A 73 29.66 39.72 4.91
CA GLN A 73 30.12 40.92 4.18
C GLN A 73 29.49 41.18 2.79
N ALA A 74 28.66 42.21 2.61
CA ALA A 74 28.89 43.66 2.76
C ALA A 74 29.90 44.22 1.75
N SER A 75 29.39 44.90 0.72
CA SER A 75 29.86 46.16 0.07
C SER A 75 29.07 46.34 -1.24
N ALA A 76 28.13 47.29 -1.27
CA ALA A 76 28.17 48.54 -2.07
C ALA A 76 28.14 48.31 -3.60
N SER A 77 27.30 48.96 -4.44
CA SER A 77 26.85 50.35 -4.44
C SER A 77 25.79 50.58 -5.55
N ALA A 78 24.96 51.62 -5.35
CA ALA A 78 24.30 52.50 -6.34
C ALA A 78 23.30 51.89 -7.34
N ALA A 79 21.99 52.14 -7.18
CA ALA A 79 21.22 53.31 -7.68
C ALA A 79 20.29 52.83 -8.82
N ALA A 80 19.03 53.23 -9.00
CA ALA A 80 18.21 54.27 -8.41
C ALA A 80 16.73 53.81 -8.45
N ASN A 81 15.97 54.19 -7.43
CA ASN A 81 14.51 54.13 -7.45
C ASN A 81 13.99 55.28 -8.31
N GLY A 82 13.23 54.94 -9.35
CA GLY A 82 12.40 55.87 -10.10
C GLY A 82 11.11 55.16 -10.51
N ALA A 83 10.08 55.24 -9.67
CA ALA A 83 8.69 55.19 -10.14
C ALA A 83 8.29 56.61 -10.58
N PRO A 84 7.14 56.87 -11.25
CA PRO A 84 6.01 55.97 -11.55
C PRO A 84 5.46 56.10 -12.99
N ALA A 85 4.64 55.16 -13.48
CA ALA A 85 3.52 55.50 -14.36
C ALA A 85 2.60 54.29 -14.63
N SER A 86 1.31 54.57 -14.40
CA SER A 86 0.12 53.85 -14.84
C SER A 86 0.16 53.39 -16.30
N ALA A 87 -0.26 52.15 -16.56
CA ALA A 87 -1.14 51.84 -17.68
C ALA A 87 -1.76 50.45 -17.48
N ALA A 88 -3.08 50.43 -17.35
CA ALA A 88 -3.90 49.23 -17.46
C ALA A 88 -3.59 48.50 -18.78
N GLN A 89 -3.08 47.27 -18.69
CA GLN A 89 -2.98 46.38 -19.85
C GLN A 89 -3.81 45.12 -19.61
N LYS A 90 -4.80 44.99 -20.49
CA LYS A 90 -5.65 43.83 -20.74
C LYS A 90 -4.90 42.52 -20.51
N LYS A 91 -5.45 41.71 -19.60
CA LYS A 91 -5.13 40.29 -19.41
C LYS A 91 -5.29 39.55 -20.75
N PRO A 92 -4.24 38.96 -21.35
CA PRO A 92 -4.42 37.98 -22.40
C PRO A 92 -5.05 36.71 -21.80
N PRO A 93 -5.79 35.88 -22.57
CA PRO A 93 -6.17 34.56 -22.08
C PRO A 93 -4.86 33.82 -21.81
N ALA A 94 -4.55 33.57 -20.53
CA ALA A 94 -3.32 32.90 -20.13
C ALA A 94 -3.26 31.56 -20.86
N ALA A 95 -2.31 31.44 -21.80
CA ALA A 95 -1.92 30.15 -22.33
C ALA A 95 -1.55 29.28 -21.13
N LYS A 96 -2.31 28.19 -20.90
CA LYS A 96 -2.04 27.24 -19.82
C LYS A 96 -0.56 26.88 -19.88
N SER A 97 0.17 27.10 -18.79
CA SER A 97 1.60 26.80 -18.76
C SER A 97 1.81 25.30 -19.02
N GLU A 98 2.96 24.92 -19.56
CA GLU A 98 3.32 23.50 -19.74
C GLU A 98 3.18 22.70 -18.42
N ALA A 99 3.38 23.37 -17.28
CA ALA A 99 3.15 22.78 -15.95
C ALA A 99 1.66 22.50 -15.66
N ASP A 100 0.74 23.38 -16.07
CA ASP A 100 -0.70 23.18 -15.91
C ASP A 100 -1.22 22.07 -16.82
N LYS A 101 -0.73 21.98 -18.06
CA LYS A 101 -1.06 20.88 -18.98
C LYS A 101 -0.59 19.52 -18.44
N LYS A 102 0.62 19.47 -17.89
CA LYS A 102 1.19 18.24 -17.31
C LYS A 102 0.42 17.77 -16.07
N LYS A 103 -0.06 18.70 -15.24
CA LYS A 103 -0.95 18.39 -14.10
C LYS A 103 -2.32 17.91 -14.56
N GLU A 104 -2.92 18.54 -15.56
CA GLU A 104 -4.22 18.13 -16.12
C GLU A 104 -4.14 16.72 -16.72
N GLN A 105 -3.07 16.39 -17.44
CA GLN A 105 -2.85 15.05 -17.99
C GLN A 105 -2.66 14.01 -16.88
N ALA A 106 -1.84 14.30 -15.86
CA ALA A 106 -1.64 13.38 -14.74
C ALA A 106 -2.93 13.11 -13.96
N GLU A 107 -3.81 14.10 -13.80
CA GLU A 107 -5.12 13.91 -13.17
C GLU A 107 -6.09 13.11 -14.04
N LYS A 108 -6.06 13.29 -15.38
CA LYS A 108 -6.82 12.46 -16.32
C LYS A 108 -6.35 11.01 -16.29
N ASP A 109 -5.04 10.78 -16.34
CA ASP A 109 -4.45 9.45 -16.31
C ASP A 109 -4.76 8.72 -14.99
N LYS A 110 -4.71 9.42 -13.85
CA LYS A 110 -5.15 8.88 -12.56
C LYS A 110 -6.62 8.51 -12.55
N LYS A 111 -7.50 9.38 -13.05
CA LYS A 111 -8.95 9.10 -13.11
C LYS A 111 -9.24 7.91 -14.02
N ALA A 112 -8.60 7.84 -15.19
CA ALA A 112 -8.74 6.72 -16.11
C ALA A 112 -8.25 5.41 -15.48
N ALA A 113 -7.09 5.43 -14.80
CA ALA A 113 -6.57 4.27 -14.09
C ALA A 113 -7.49 3.81 -12.95
N GLU A 114 -8.07 4.74 -12.19
CA GLU A 114 -9.02 4.43 -11.12
C GLU A 114 -10.33 3.86 -11.67
N GLN A 115 -10.87 4.46 -12.74
CA GLN A 115 -12.06 3.94 -13.43
C GLN A 115 -11.81 2.54 -14.01
N ALA A 116 -10.64 2.29 -14.59
CA ALA A 116 -10.26 0.97 -15.09
C ALA A 116 -10.20 -0.07 -13.96
N LYS A 117 -9.60 0.28 -12.80
CA LYS A 117 -9.58 -0.60 -11.62
C LYS A 117 -10.98 -0.89 -11.09
N GLN A 118 -11.84 0.13 -11.03
CA GLN A 118 -13.23 -0.05 -10.59
C GLN A 118 -14.01 -0.93 -11.56
N ALA A 119 -13.84 -0.74 -12.87
CA ALA A 119 -14.47 -1.58 -13.88
C ALA A 119 -13.98 -3.04 -13.78
N GLU A 120 -12.69 -3.27 -13.60
CA GLU A 120 -12.12 -4.60 -13.38
C GLU A 120 -12.64 -5.25 -12.10
N ALA A 121 -12.70 -4.50 -11.00
CA ALA A 121 -13.24 -4.99 -9.72
C ALA A 121 -14.72 -5.38 -9.84
N LYS A 122 -15.53 -4.56 -10.52
CA LYS A 122 -16.92 -4.87 -10.83
C LYS A 122 -17.05 -6.12 -11.68
N ALA A 123 -16.28 -6.23 -12.77
CA ALA A 123 -16.29 -7.40 -13.64
C ALA A 123 -15.97 -8.71 -12.88
N LYS A 124 -14.94 -8.69 -12.03
CA LYS A 124 -14.57 -9.83 -11.17
C LYS A 124 -15.64 -10.17 -10.14
N ASN A 125 -16.27 -9.16 -9.54
CA ASN A 125 -17.36 -9.36 -8.61
C ASN A 125 -18.56 -10.04 -9.30
N CYS A 126 -18.91 -9.59 -10.49
CA CYS A 126 -19.98 -10.18 -11.30
C CYS A 126 -19.68 -11.61 -11.72
N GLU A 127 -18.44 -11.92 -12.09
CA GLU A 127 -18.01 -13.29 -12.40
C GLU A 127 -18.19 -14.21 -11.19
N ARG A 128 -17.69 -13.81 -10.01
CA ARG A 128 -17.84 -14.58 -8.77
C ARG A 128 -19.31 -14.77 -8.39
N ALA A 129 -20.13 -13.73 -8.52
CA ALA A 129 -21.57 -13.83 -8.24
C ALA A 129 -22.26 -14.83 -9.18
N ARG A 130 -21.88 -14.88 -10.47
CA ARG A 130 -22.41 -15.85 -11.43
C ARG A 130 -22.01 -17.28 -11.07
N GLU A 131 -20.74 -17.50 -10.71
CA GLU A 131 -20.25 -18.81 -10.29
C GLU A 131 -20.92 -19.29 -8.99
N HIS A 132 -21.08 -18.39 -8.04
CA HIS A 132 -21.77 -18.67 -6.79
C HIS A 132 -23.23 -19.06 -7.05
N GLN A 133 -23.95 -18.29 -7.87
CA GLN A 133 -25.33 -18.61 -8.25
C GLN A 133 -25.44 -19.98 -8.92
N ARG A 134 -24.52 -20.31 -9.85
CA ARG A 134 -24.46 -21.64 -10.48
C ARG A 134 -24.27 -22.75 -9.44
N THR A 135 -23.36 -22.54 -8.48
CA THR A 135 -23.09 -23.50 -7.40
C THR A 135 -24.32 -23.72 -6.53
N LEU A 136 -25.02 -22.65 -6.12
CA LEU A 136 -26.26 -22.73 -5.35
C LEU A 136 -27.37 -23.47 -6.11
N SER A 137 -27.44 -23.29 -7.43
CA SER A 137 -28.45 -23.92 -8.31
C SER A 137 -28.11 -25.35 -8.76
N SER A 138 -26.90 -25.85 -8.47
CA SER A 138 -26.40 -27.13 -8.98
C SER A 138 -27.08 -28.37 -8.39
N GLY A 139 -27.94 -28.21 -7.38
CA GLY A 139 -28.58 -29.33 -6.65
C GLY A 139 -27.64 -30.09 -5.71
N GLN A 140 -26.35 -29.74 -5.68
CA GLN A 140 -25.39 -30.38 -4.77
C GLN A 140 -25.58 -29.90 -3.33
N ARG A 141 -25.27 -30.79 -2.37
CA ARG A 141 -25.24 -30.44 -0.95
C ARG A 141 -24.08 -29.47 -0.68
N LEU A 142 -24.39 -28.31 -0.12
CA LEU A 142 -23.40 -27.30 0.24
C LEU A 142 -23.10 -27.36 1.73
N MET A 143 -21.83 -27.15 2.07
CA MET A 143 -21.35 -27.14 3.45
C MET A 143 -20.70 -25.78 3.71
N ARG A 144 -20.97 -25.19 4.86
CA ARG A 144 -20.19 -24.05 5.36
C ARG A 144 -19.57 -24.40 6.71
N THR A 145 -18.49 -23.72 7.03
CA THR A 145 -17.94 -23.77 8.38
C THR A 145 -18.69 -22.77 9.26
N ASN A 146 -19.24 -23.21 10.39
CA ASN A 146 -19.87 -22.31 11.37
C ASN A 146 -18.83 -21.60 12.24
N GLU A 147 -19.28 -20.75 13.15
CA GLU A 147 -18.39 -19.98 14.05
C GLU A 147 -17.60 -20.89 15.01
N GLN A 148 -18.10 -22.09 15.26
CA GLN A 148 -17.48 -23.12 16.09
C GLN A 148 -16.44 -23.95 15.32
N GLY A 149 -16.24 -23.69 14.02
CA GLY A 149 -15.28 -24.41 13.18
C GLY A 149 -15.81 -25.74 12.62
N GLU A 150 -17.08 -26.06 12.82
CA GLU A 150 -17.71 -27.29 12.34
C GLU A 150 -18.27 -27.11 10.93
N ARG A 151 -18.20 -28.16 10.12
CA ARG A 151 -18.82 -28.17 8.79
C ARG A 151 -20.31 -28.50 8.90
N VAL A 152 -21.17 -27.53 8.64
CA VAL A 152 -22.62 -27.65 8.66
C VAL A 152 -23.18 -27.62 7.23
N VAL A 153 -24.22 -28.42 6.99
CA VAL A 153 -24.96 -28.39 5.72
C VAL A 153 -25.76 -27.10 5.64
N LEU A 154 -25.74 -26.42 4.50
CA LEU A 154 -26.66 -25.31 4.24
C LEU A 154 -28.10 -25.82 4.17
N SER A 155 -28.99 -25.24 4.96
CA SER A 155 -30.44 -25.50 4.85
C SER A 155 -31.01 -24.95 3.54
N ASP A 156 -32.22 -25.37 3.19
CA ASP A 156 -32.88 -24.88 1.97
C ASP A 156 -33.23 -23.38 2.08
N GLU A 157 -33.60 -22.92 3.28
CA GLU A 157 -33.83 -21.49 3.55
C GLU A 157 -32.54 -20.68 3.40
N GLN A 158 -31.42 -21.18 3.96
CA GLN A 158 -30.12 -20.53 3.82
C GLN A 158 -29.68 -20.49 2.35
N ARG A 159 -29.85 -21.59 1.61
CA ARG A 159 -29.56 -21.62 0.17
C ARG A 159 -30.40 -20.59 -0.58
N ALA A 160 -31.68 -20.44 -0.26
CA ALA A 160 -32.56 -19.47 -0.90
C ALA A 160 -32.12 -18.02 -0.59
N GLN A 161 -31.70 -17.73 0.64
CA GLN A 161 -31.16 -16.42 1.02
C GLN A 161 -29.90 -16.07 0.22
N GLU A 162 -28.93 -16.99 0.18
CA GLU A 162 -27.68 -16.81 -0.58
C GLU A 162 -27.97 -16.63 -2.09
N GLN A 163 -28.98 -17.32 -2.62
CA GLN A 163 -29.41 -17.14 -4.01
C GLN A 163 -30.01 -15.75 -4.27
N GLN A 164 -30.79 -15.21 -3.32
CA GLN A 164 -31.31 -13.85 -3.44
C GLN A 164 -30.19 -12.80 -3.37
N GLU A 165 -29.22 -12.99 -2.48
CA GLU A 165 -28.05 -12.12 -2.38
C GLU A 165 -27.22 -12.14 -3.67
N ALA A 166 -26.94 -13.33 -4.20
CA ALA A 166 -26.26 -13.50 -5.47
C ALA A 166 -27.02 -12.82 -6.63
N GLN A 167 -28.35 -12.98 -6.69
CA GLN A 167 -29.20 -12.31 -7.69
C GLN A 167 -29.15 -10.79 -7.56
N ARG A 168 -29.15 -10.25 -6.34
CA ARG A 168 -29.01 -8.82 -6.10
C ARG A 168 -27.69 -8.30 -6.65
N VAL A 169 -26.58 -8.97 -6.37
CA VAL A 169 -25.27 -8.58 -6.93
C VAL A 169 -25.27 -8.67 -8.46
N LEU A 170 -25.89 -9.72 -9.02
CA LEU A 170 -26.01 -9.87 -10.47
C LEU A 170 -26.89 -8.81 -11.13
N SER A 171 -27.84 -8.21 -10.41
CA SER A 171 -28.64 -7.10 -10.94
C SER A 171 -27.83 -5.81 -11.12
N GLU A 172 -26.75 -5.64 -10.34
CA GLU A 172 -25.81 -4.52 -10.45
C GLU A 172 -24.75 -4.73 -11.55
N CYS A 173 -24.76 -5.90 -12.20
CA CYS A 173 -23.82 -6.31 -13.24
C CYS A 173 -24.32 -6.05 -14.68
N GLN A 174 -25.49 -5.44 -14.82
CA GLN A 174 -26.13 -5.13 -16.11
C GLN A 174 -25.70 -3.77 -16.66
#